data_AF-A0A073JX01-F1
#
_entry.id   AF-A0A073JX01-F1
#
_cell.length_a   1.000
_cell.length_b   1.000
_cell.length_c   1.000
_cell.angle_alpha   90.00
_cell.angle_beta   90.00
_cell.angle_gamma   90.00
#
_symmetry.space_group_name_H-M   'P 1'
#
loop_
_entity.id
_entity.type
_entity.pdbx_description
1 polymer ?
#
loop_
_entity_poly.entity_id
_entity_poly.type
_entity_poly.pdbx_seq_one_letter_code
_entity_poly.pdbx_strand_id
1 'polypeptide(L)'
;MSYTPKPTPNYMSSDWGTSNAKTTALKIDHVADKAKFAVQMLESALKGFDTIEKEIIDASESTTPPTRESIRAFAYRIDTCQNQLQDGLTQLKQMMEDIDKTTDTIQQSKTSW
;
A
#
# COMPACT_ATOMS: atom_id res chain seq x y z
N MET A 1 36.62 57.29 -13.44
CA MET A 1 35.49 56.82 -12.61
C MET A 1 35.32 55.33 -12.85
N SER A 2 35.65 54.50 -11.85
CA SER A 2 35.56 53.04 -11.94
C SER A 2 34.16 52.61 -11.50
N TYR A 3 33.42 51.91 -12.36
CA TYR A 3 32.08 51.41 -12.05
C TYR A 3 32.19 49.98 -11.54
N THR A 4 32.12 49.79 -10.22
CA THR A 4 31.96 48.48 -9.60
C THR A 4 30.46 48.18 -9.43
N PRO A 5 29.91 47.16 -10.10
CA PRO A 5 28.50 46.83 -9.93
C PRO A 5 28.29 46.24 -8.53
N LYS A 6 27.30 46.77 -7.79
CA LYS A 6 26.88 46.17 -6.52
C LYS A 6 26.23 44.81 -6.79
N PRO A 7 26.50 43.78 -5.96
CA PRO A 7 25.88 42.47 -6.12
C PRO A 7 24.37 42.63 -5.94
N THR A 8 23.62 42.30 -6.98
CA THR A 8 22.16 42.19 -6.92
C THR A 8 21.78 41.02 -6.00
N PRO A 9 20.80 41.19 -5.09
CA PRO A 9 20.34 40.08 -4.26
C PRO A 9 19.77 38.99 -5.17
N ASN A 10 20.35 37.79 -5.12
CA ASN A 10 19.87 36.66 -5.89
C ASN A 10 18.57 36.14 -5.26
N TYR A 11 17.43 36.69 -5.69
CA TYR A 11 16.10 36.22 -5.32
C TYR A 11 15.78 34.82 -5.86
N MET A 12 16.69 34.18 -6.62
CA MET A 12 16.56 32.76 -7.01
C MET A 12 17.01 31.77 -5.91
N SER A 13 17.34 32.23 -4.70
CA SER A 13 17.64 31.33 -3.57
C SER A 13 16.40 30.80 -2.85
N SER A 14 15.20 31.03 -3.39
CA SER A 14 13.92 30.54 -2.86
C SER A 14 13.66 29.05 -3.18
N ASP A 15 14.70 28.21 -3.08
CA ASP A 15 14.57 26.74 -3.17
C ASP A 15 14.33 26.09 -1.78
N TRP A 16 14.22 26.94 -0.76
CA TRP A 16 13.98 26.57 0.64
C TRP A 16 12.58 25.99 0.93
N GLY A 17 11.61 26.14 0.02
CA GLY A 17 10.24 25.65 0.20
C GLY A 17 9.84 24.47 -0.70
N THR A 18 10.57 24.24 -1.79
CA THR A 18 10.20 23.31 -2.88
C THR A 18 10.81 21.92 -2.71
N SER A 19 12.06 21.81 -2.24
CA SER A 19 12.76 20.51 -2.13
C SER A 19 12.21 19.61 -1.02
N ASN A 20 11.98 20.16 0.18
CA ASN A 20 11.48 19.41 1.33
C ASN A 20 10.02 19.01 1.15
N ALA A 21 9.18 19.92 0.63
CA ALA A 21 7.78 19.62 0.33
C ALA A 21 7.65 18.54 -0.77
N LYS A 22 8.48 18.61 -1.82
CA LYS A 22 8.53 17.60 -2.88
C LYS A 22 8.98 16.23 -2.38
N THR A 23 10.02 16.19 -1.54
CA THR A 23 10.52 14.94 -0.95
C THR A 23 9.48 14.30 -0.04
N THR A 24 8.79 15.10 0.78
CA THR A 24 7.68 14.64 1.62
C THR A 24 6.50 14.14 0.78
N ALA A 25 6.11 14.85 -0.27
CA ALA A 25 5.05 14.42 -1.18
C ALA A 25 5.37 13.07 -1.84
N LEU A 26 6.60 12.86 -2.30
CA LEU A 26 7.05 11.57 -2.86
C LEU A 26 7.00 10.43 -1.84
N LYS A 27 7.32 10.69 -0.57
CA LYS A 27 7.22 9.67 0.49
C LYS A 27 5.76 9.30 0.77
N ILE A 28 4.87 10.29 0.82
CA ILE A 28 3.43 10.07 1.02
C ILE A 28 2.84 9.28 -0.16
N ASP A 29 3.20 9.65 -1.40
CA ASP A 29 2.74 8.98 -2.61
C ASP A 29 3.17 7.50 -2.64
N HIS A 30 4.43 7.23 -2.31
CA HIS A 30 4.94 5.87 -2.25
C HIS A 30 4.22 5.00 -1.21
N VAL A 31 3.88 5.58 -0.06
CA VAL A 31 3.11 4.90 0.99
C VAL A 31 1.66 4.67 0.54
N ALA A 32 1.04 5.64 -0.13
CA ALA A 32 -0.31 5.52 -0.67
C ALA A 32 -0.40 4.44 -1.76
N ASP A 33 0.60 4.34 -2.63
CA ASP A 33 0.66 3.29 -3.66
C ASP A 33 0.77 1.89 -3.06
N LYS A 34 1.61 1.71 -2.05
CA LYS A 34 1.68 0.44 -1.33
C LYS A 34 0.33 0.13 -0.65
N ALA A 35 -0.34 1.14 -0.09
CA ALA A 35 -1.63 0.97 0.59
C ALA A 35 -2.69 0.48 -0.39
N LYS A 36 -2.75 1.10 -1.56
CA LYS A 36 -3.61 0.70 -2.66
C LYS A 36 -3.33 -0.74 -3.10
N PHE A 37 -2.06 -1.12 -3.23
CA PHE A 37 -1.69 -2.48 -3.60
C PHE A 37 -2.15 -3.51 -2.56
N ALA A 38 -1.92 -3.26 -1.26
CA ALA A 38 -2.35 -4.20 -0.22
C ALA A 38 -3.89 -4.32 -0.16
N VAL A 39 -4.63 -3.21 -0.33
CA VAL A 39 -6.09 -3.24 -0.45
C VAL A 39 -6.54 -4.09 -1.64
N GLN A 40 -5.90 -3.91 -2.81
CA GLN A 40 -6.20 -4.74 -3.99
C GLN A 40 -5.94 -6.23 -3.77
N MET A 41 -4.87 -6.58 -3.04
CA MET A 41 -4.61 -7.97 -2.65
C MET A 41 -5.72 -8.54 -1.77
N LEU A 42 -6.17 -7.79 -0.77
CA LEU A 42 -7.27 -8.20 0.10
C LEU A 42 -8.58 -8.36 -0.67
N GLU A 43 -8.93 -7.41 -1.54
CA GLU A 43 -10.11 -7.49 -2.39
C GLU A 43 -10.08 -8.71 -3.31
N SER A 44 -8.91 -9.03 -3.87
CA SER A 44 -8.72 -10.22 -4.72
C SER A 44 -8.93 -11.50 -3.92
N ALA A 45 -8.39 -11.59 -2.71
CA ALA A 45 -8.53 -12.77 -1.86
C ALA A 45 -10.00 -12.97 -1.44
N LEU A 46 -10.72 -11.90 -1.10
CA LEU A 46 -12.15 -11.95 -0.78
C LEU A 46 -12.99 -12.45 -1.97
N LYS A 47 -12.75 -11.92 -3.17
CA LYS A 47 -13.41 -12.44 -4.40
C LYS A 47 -13.09 -13.92 -4.65
N GLY A 48 -11.88 -14.35 -4.28
CA GLY A 48 -11.48 -15.76 -4.33
C GLY A 48 -12.36 -16.64 -3.43
N PHE A 49 -12.58 -16.23 -2.18
CA PHE A 49 -13.49 -16.92 -1.26
C PHE A 49 -14.91 -16.97 -1.80
N ASP A 50 -15.48 -15.86 -2.27
CA ASP A 50 -16.84 -15.84 -2.83
C ASP A 50 -17.01 -16.81 -3.99
N THR A 51 -15.97 -16.96 -4.81
CA THR A 51 -15.97 -17.91 -5.94
C THR A 51 -15.96 -19.34 -5.43
N ILE A 52 -15.11 -19.66 -4.47
CA ILE A 52 -15.04 -20.99 -3.87
C ILE A 52 -16.36 -21.33 -3.15
N GLU A 53 -16.95 -20.38 -2.43
CA GLU A 53 -18.23 -20.55 -1.75
C GLU A 53 -19.33 -20.95 -2.73
N LYS A 54 -19.48 -20.24 -3.85
CA LYS A 54 -20.45 -20.58 -4.90
C LYS A 54 -20.23 -21.97 -5.45
N GLU A 55 -18.98 -22.34 -5.73
CA GLU A 55 -18.66 -23.68 -6.21
C GLU A 55 -18.98 -24.77 -5.18
N ILE A 56 -18.81 -24.50 -3.88
CA ILE A 56 -19.18 -25.43 -2.81
C ILE A 56 -20.70 -25.56 -2.72
N ILE A 57 -21.45 -24.46 -2.84
CA ILE A 57 -22.92 -24.46 -2.88
C ILE A 57 -23.39 -25.29 -4.08
N ASP A 58 -22.88 -25.00 -5.28
CA ASP A 58 -23.22 -25.73 -6.50
C ASP A 58 -22.89 -27.24 -6.36
N ALA A 59 -21.75 -27.57 -5.77
CA ALA A 59 -21.36 -28.96 -5.50
C ALA A 59 -22.26 -29.64 -4.45
N SER A 60 -22.83 -28.87 -3.52
CA SER A 60 -23.75 -29.38 -2.49
C SER A 60 -25.15 -29.67 -3.03
N GLU A 61 -25.57 -28.94 -4.07
CA GLU A 61 -26.85 -29.14 -4.77
C GLU A 61 -26.78 -30.24 -5.84
N SER A 62 -25.57 -30.71 -6.16
CA SER A 62 -25.35 -31.82 -7.10
C SER A 62 -25.97 -33.13 -6.60
N THR A 63 -26.60 -33.87 -7.50
CA THR A 63 -27.14 -35.22 -7.23
C THR A 63 -26.05 -36.25 -6.93
N THR A 64 -24.82 -35.97 -7.34
CA THR A 64 -23.64 -36.79 -7.05
C THR A 64 -22.76 -36.06 -6.04
N PRO A 65 -22.40 -36.69 -4.91
CA PRO A 65 -21.58 -36.04 -3.90
C PRO A 65 -20.20 -35.68 -4.45
N PRO A 66 -19.59 -34.58 -3.97
CA PRO A 66 -18.26 -34.18 -4.39
C PRO A 66 -17.22 -35.26 -4.05
N THR A 67 -16.31 -35.49 -4.99
CA THR A 67 -15.21 -36.44 -4.81
C THR A 67 -14.22 -35.94 -3.76
N ARG A 68 -13.41 -36.86 -3.22
CA ARG A 68 -12.33 -36.50 -2.29
C ARG A 68 -11.35 -35.50 -2.92
N GLU A 69 -11.05 -35.67 -4.20
CA GLU A 69 -10.19 -34.81 -5.00
C GLU A 69 -10.77 -33.40 -5.09
N SER A 70 -12.08 -33.27 -5.34
CA SER A 70 -12.79 -31.99 -5.36
C SER A 70 -12.73 -31.28 -4.00
N ILE A 71 -12.98 -32.00 -2.90
CA ILE A 71 -12.90 -31.43 -1.54
C ILE A 71 -11.48 -30.94 -1.22
N ARG A 72 -10.45 -31.71 -1.60
CA ARG A 72 -9.06 -31.29 -1.44
C ARG A 72 -8.74 -30.05 -2.28
N ALA A 73 -9.26 -29.96 -3.50
CA ALA A 73 -9.07 -28.79 -4.35
C ALA A 73 -9.68 -27.52 -3.73
N PHE A 74 -10.89 -27.60 -3.15
CA PHE A 74 -11.47 -26.48 -2.39
C PHE A 74 -10.59 -26.09 -1.20
N ALA A 75 -10.11 -27.06 -0.42
CA ALA A 75 -9.25 -26.80 0.73
C ALA A 75 -7.94 -26.08 0.34
N TYR A 76 -7.25 -26.51 -0.72
CA TYR A 76 -6.02 -25.84 -1.18
C TYR A 76 -6.27 -24.42 -1.67
N ARG A 77 -7.41 -24.16 -2.31
CA ARG A 77 -7.78 -22.82 -2.78
C ARG A 77 -8.16 -21.90 -1.62
N ILE A 78 -8.87 -22.42 -0.63
CA ILE A 78 -9.16 -21.71 0.63
C ILE A 78 -7.84 -21.32 1.31
N ASP A 79 -6.92 -22.27 1.48
CA ASP A 79 -5.60 -22.01 2.06
C ASP A 79 -4.82 -20.94 1.28
N THR A 80 -4.86 -21.00 -0.05
CA THR A 80 -4.24 -19.97 -0.90
C THR A 80 -4.84 -18.58 -0.64
N CYS A 81 -6.16 -18.45 -0.59
CA CYS A 81 -6.82 -17.18 -0.29
C CYS A 81 -6.52 -16.71 1.15
N GLN A 82 -6.41 -17.62 2.11
CA GLN A 82 -6.01 -17.29 3.49
C GLN A 82 -4.59 -16.73 3.55
N ASN A 83 -3.64 -17.35 2.86
CA ASN A 83 -2.26 -16.87 2.77
C ASN A 83 -2.19 -15.49 2.11
N GLN A 84 -2.96 -15.27 1.03
CA GLN A 84 -3.05 -13.94 0.39
C GLN A 84 -3.62 -12.86 1.33
N LEU A 85 -4.63 -13.18 2.13
CA LEU A 85 -5.15 -12.27 3.15
C LEU A 85 -4.09 -11.95 4.21
N GLN A 86 -3.37 -12.98 4.68
CA GLN A 86 -2.35 -12.82 5.69
C GLN A 86 -1.18 -11.97 5.20
N ASP A 87 -0.74 -12.16 3.95
CA ASP A 87 0.29 -11.35 3.30
C ASP A 87 -0.19 -9.91 3.14
N GLY A 88 -1.40 -9.69 2.62
CA GLY A 88 -2.00 -8.36 2.49
C GLY A 88 -2.10 -7.63 3.83
N LEU A 89 -2.52 -8.32 4.88
CA LEU A 89 -2.60 -7.77 6.24
C LEU A 89 -1.21 -7.45 6.81
N THR A 90 -0.22 -8.29 6.56
CA THR A 90 1.17 -8.05 6.99
C THR A 90 1.72 -6.80 6.31
N GLN A 91 1.47 -6.62 5.01
CA GLN A 91 1.85 -5.41 4.29
C GLN A 91 1.13 -4.18 4.84
N LEU A 92 -0.18 -4.26 5.13
CA LEU A 92 -0.92 -3.16 5.77
C LEU A 92 -0.32 -2.75 7.11
N LYS A 93 0.07 -3.71 7.95
CA LYS A 93 0.75 -3.42 9.23
C LYS A 93 2.08 -2.72 9.01
N GLN A 94 2.91 -3.22 8.09
CA GLN A 94 4.19 -2.59 7.79
C GLN A 94 4.01 -1.15 7.28
N MET A 95 2.97 -0.90 6.48
CA MET A 95 2.67 0.44 6.00
C MET A 95 2.17 1.37 7.10
N MET A 96 1.39 0.88 8.06
CA MET A 96 1.01 1.70 9.22
C MET A 96 2.25 2.17 9.98
N GLU A 97 3.25 1.32 10.15
CA GLU A 97 4.53 1.71 10.74
C GLU A 97 5.32 2.69 9.86
N ASP A 98 5.31 2.52 8.54
CA ASP A 98 5.99 3.42 7.59
C ASP A 98 5.33 4.82 7.57
N ILE A 99 3.99 4.88 7.67
CA ILE A 99 3.22 6.12 7.83
C ILE A 99 3.64 6.84 9.11
N ASP A 100 3.69 6.12 10.23
CA ASP A 100 4.04 6.67 11.54
C ASP A 100 5.45 7.29 11.52
N LYS A 101 6.45 6.53 11.07
CA LYS A 101 7.84 6.99 10.92
C LYS A 101 7.97 8.18 9.97
N THR A 102 7.24 8.16 8.85
CA THR A 102 7.26 9.25 7.87
C THR A 102 6.62 10.51 8.45
N THR A 103 5.52 10.36 9.17
CA THR A 103 4.81 11.45 9.86
C THR A 103 5.70 12.08 10.93
N ASP A 104 6.36 11.27 11.75
CA ASP A 104 7.34 11.74 12.75
C ASP A 104 8.47 12.53 12.12
N THR A 105 9.03 12.02 11.01
CA THR A 105 10.09 12.71 10.26
C THR A 105 9.61 14.08 9.77
N ILE A 106 8.38 14.17 9.27
CA ILE A 106 7.77 15.43 8.82
C ILE A 106 7.57 16.38 10.00
N GLN A 107 7.07 15.89 11.14
CA GLN A 107 6.82 16.71 12.33
C GLN A 107 8.13 17.24 12.94
N GLN A 108 9.15 16.40 13.09
CA GLN A 108 10.47 16.81 13.59
C GLN A 108 11.14 17.84 12.68
N SER A 109 10.96 17.73 11.35
CA SER A 109 11.45 18.74 10.40
C SER A 109 10.79 20.12 10.57
N LYS A 110 9.61 20.19 11.18
CA LYS A 110 8.88 21.45 11.46
C LYS A 110 9.23 22.08 12.81
N THR A 111 9.75 21.31 13.77
CA THR A 111 10.07 21.81 15.13
C THR A 111 11.52 22.26 15.31
N SER A 112 12.40 22.00 14.33
CA SER A 112 13.77 22.53 14.29
C SER A 112 13.78 23.92 13.64
N TRP A 113 13.28 24.94 14.34
CA TRP A 113 13.47 26.35 14.01
C TRP A 113 14.15 27.08 15.17
#